data_AF-A0A2T0TG33-F1
#
_entry.id   AF-A0A2T0TG33-F1
#
_cell.length_a   1.000
_cell.length_b   1.000
_cell.length_c   1.000
_cell.angle_alpha   90.00
_cell.angle_beta   90.00
_cell.angle_gamma   90.00
#
_symmetry.space_group_name_H-M   'P 1'
#
loop_
_entity.id
_entity.type
_entity.pdbx_description
1 polymer ?
#
loop_
_entity_poly.entity_id
_entity_poly.type
_entity_poly.pdbx_seq_one_letter_code
_entity_poly.pdbx_strand_id
1 'polypeptide(L)' 'MHWVPGSDRLRAVCHCSAARDFEDPVALWDWLLAHPSGHRPAVPEPTPVPAAAGVS' A
#
# COMPACT_ATOMS: atom_id res chain seq x y z
N MET A 1 -6.33 -7.44 10.06
CA MET A 1 -6.49 -8.50 9.04
C MET A 1 -7.94 -8.97 9.04
N HIS A 2 -8.47 -9.39 7.89
CA HIS A 2 -9.76 -10.07 7.81
C HIS A 2 -9.81 -11.00 6.59
N TRP A 3 -10.66 -12.03 6.64
CA TRP A 3 -10.98 -12.85 5.47
C TRP A 3 -11.86 -12.08 4.50
N VAL A 4 -11.58 -12.20 3.21
CA VAL A 4 -12.39 -11.61 2.14
C VAL A 4 -13.61 -12.52 1.92
N PRO A 5 -14.86 -12.03 2.11
CA PRO A 5 -16.06 -12.85 2.00
C PRO A 5 -16.18 -13.57 0.66
N GLY A 6 -16.57 -14.84 0.70
CA GLY A 6 -16.73 -15.67 -0.51
C GLY A 6 -15.41 -16.14 -1.14
N SER A 7 -14.28 -15.98 -0.44
CA SER A 7 -12.97 -16.44 -0.90
C SER A 7 -12.13 -16.99 0.25
N ASP A 8 -11.08 -17.73 -0.09
CA ASP A 8 -10.03 -18.17 0.85
C ASP A 8 -8.86 -17.18 0.89
N ARG A 9 -9.14 -15.88 0.69
CA ARG A 9 -8.13 -14.82 0.71
C ARG A 9 -8.21 -13.99 1.98
N LEU A 10 -7.05 -13.53 2.43
CA LEU A 10 -6.86 -12.67 3.59
C LEU A 10 -6.47 -11.25 3.15
N ARG A 11 -7.18 -10.26 3.66
CA ARG A 11 -6.82 -8.84 3.55
C ARG A 11 -5.94 -8.44 4.73
N ALA A 12 -4.69 -8.10 4.46
CA ALA A 12 -3.77 -7.49 5.41
C ALA A 12 -3.85 -5.97 5.33
N VAL A 13 -3.80 -5.30 6.48
CA VAL A 13 -3.66 -3.84 6.60
C VAL A 13 -2.61 -3.59 7.67
N CYS A 14 -1.53 -2.91 7.28
CA CYS A 14 -0.44 -2.53 8.17
C CYS A 14 -0.80 -1.25 8.94
N HIS A 15 -0.12 -0.97 10.06
CA HIS A 15 -0.31 0.28 10.82
C HIS A 15 0.06 1.53 10.01
N CYS A 16 0.87 1.39 8.95
CA CYS A 16 1.18 2.47 8.01
C CYS A 16 0.12 2.67 6.92
N SER A 17 -1.05 2.04 7.04
CA SER A 17 -2.17 2.03 6.09
C SER A 17 -1.95 1.31 4.76
N ALA A 18 -0.74 0.80 4.49
CA ALA A 18 -0.52 -0.12 3.37
C ALA A 18 -1.41 -1.36 3.51
N ALA A 19 -1.93 -1.86 2.38
CA ALA A 19 -2.81 -3.01 2.36
C ALA A 19 -2.52 -3.93 1.17
N ARG A 20 -2.65 -5.25 1.39
CA ARG A 20 -2.36 -6.29 0.40
C ARG A 20 -3.19 -7.55 0.71
N ASP A 21 -3.49 -8.34 -0.31
CA ASP A 21 -4.21 -9.60 -0.19
C ASP A 21 -3.25 -10.80 -0.28
N PHE A 22 -3.55 -11.85 0.46
CA PHE A 22 -2.77 -13.08 0.55
C PHE A 22 -3.67 -14.30 0.53
N GLU A 23 -3.14 -15.43 0.06
CA GLU A 23 -3.80 -16.75 0.17
C GLU A 23 -3.20 -17.56 1.33
N ASP A 24 -1.95 -17.26 1.72
CA ASP A 24 -1.26 -17.90 2.83
C ASP A 24 -1.22 -16.99 4.07
N PRO A 25 -1.74 -17.46 5.22
CA PRO A 25 -1.61 -16.75 6.50
C PRO A 25 -0.15 -16.47 6.91
N VAL A 26 0.80 -17.36 6.61
CA VAL A 26 2.21 -17.18 7.01
C VAL A 26 2.83 -16.03 6.24
N ALA A 27 2.68 -16.00 4.91
CA ALA A 27 3.13 -14.90 4.06
C ALA A 27 2.51 -13.54 4.47
N LEU A 28 1.25 -13.54 4.91
CA LEU A 28 0.60 -12.35 5.46
C LEU A 28 1.29 -11.85 6.73
N TRP A 29 1.62 -12.75 7.67
CA TRP A 29 2.28 -12.37 8.92
C TRP A 29 3.71 -11.89 8.68
N ASP A 30 4.46 -12.57 7.82
CA ASP A 30 5.79 -12.13 7.39
C ASP A 30 5.75 -10.70 6.83
N TRP A 31 4.75 -10.40 6.00
CA TRP A 31 4.57 -9.05 5.46
C TRP A 31 4.23 -8.03 6.55
N LEU A 32 3.27 -8.32 7.44
CA LEU A 32 2.88 -7.39 8.50
C LEU A 32 4.04 -7.06 9.46
N LEU A 33 4.88 -8.05 9.77
CA LEU A 33 6.01 -7.90 10.69
C LEU A 33 7.25 -7.29 10.03
N ALA A 34 7.34 -7.29 8.70
CA ALA A 34 8.48 -6.74 7.96
C ALA A 34 8.51 -5.21 7.89
N HIS A 35 7.55 -4.49 8.48
CA HIS A 35 7.55 -3.03 8.51
C HIS A 35 8.89 -2.49 9.10
N PRO A 36 9.57 -1.52 8.44
CA PRO A 36 9.11 -0.69 7.31
C PRO A 36 9.44 -1.22 5.90
N SER A 37 10.10 -2.37 5.80
CA SER A 37 10.55 -2.95 4.53
C SER A 37 9.35 -3.31 3.65
N GLY A 38 9.35 -2.88 2.38
CA GLY A 38 8.24 -3.14 1.45
C GLY A 38 6.96 -2.33 1.71
N HIS A 39 7.00 -1.36 2.62
CA HIS A 39 5.86 -0.53 3.03
C HIS A 39 6.10 0.98 2.85
N ARG A 40 7.18 1.37 2.16
CA ARG A 40 7.46 2.79 1.93
C ARG A 40 6.32 3.40 1.13
N PRO A 41 5.77 4.56 1.57
CA PRO A 41 4.82 5.28 0.74
C PRO A 41 5.49 5.56 -0.60
N ALA A 42 4.74 5.39 -1.69
CA ALA A 42 5.19 5.87 -2.98
C ALA A 42 5.53 7.36 -2.79
N VAL A 43 6.78 7.74 -3.05
CA VAL A 43 7.14 9.16 -3.09
C VAL A 43 6.24 9.75 -4.17
N PRO A 44 5.33 10.68 -3.85
CA PRO A 44 4.51 11.29 -4.88
C PRO A 44 5.47 11.88 -5.90
N GLU A 45 5.34 11.46 -7.17
CA GLU A 45 6.08 12.10 -8.23
C GLU A 45 5.76 13.59 -8.17
N PRO A 46 6.77 14.49 -8.25
CA PRO A 46 6.51 15.90 -8.23
C PRO A 46 5.55 16.21 -9.39
N THR A 47 4.32 16.61 -9.07
CA THR A 47 3.36 17.06 -10.06
C THR A 47 4.05 18.17 -10.86
N PRO A 48 4.17 18.05 -12.20
CA PRO A 48 4.79 19.11 -12.98
C PRO A 48 3.99 20.39 -12.75
N VAL A 49 4.64 21.40 -12.16
CA VAL A 49 4.03 22.71 -11.99
C VAL A 49 3.68 23.24 -13.40
N PRO A 50 2.43 23.64 -13.67
CA PRO A 50 2.12 24.24 -14.96
C PRO A 50 2.99 25.48 -15.12
N ALA A 51 3.79 25.53 -16.18
CA ALA A 51 4.57 26.70 -16.54
C ALA A 51 3.61 27.90 -16.59
N ALA A 52 3.86 28.90 -15.76
CA ALA A 52 3.03 30.09 -15.67
C ALA A 52 2.86 30.66 -17.09
N ALA A 53 1.65 30.54 -17.63
CA ALA A 53 1.28 31.17 -18.87
C ALA A 53 1.43 32.67 -18.66
N GLY A 54 2.41 33.26 -19.35
CA GLY A 54 2.73 34.67 -19.27
C GLY A 54 1.47 35.51 -19.45
N VAL A 55 1.14 36.30 -18.44
CA VAL A 55 0.21 37.40 -18.58
C VAL A 55 0.91 38.44 -19.47
N SER A 56 0.32 38.71 -20.64
CA SER A 56 0.66 39.88 -21.47
C SER A 56 -0.28 41.02 -21.13
#